data_AF-A0A922NMF1-F1
#
_entry.id   AF-A0A922NMF1-F1
#
_cell.length_a   1.000
_cell.length_b   1.000
_cell.length_c   1.000
_cell.angle_alpha   90.00
_cell.angle_beta   90.00
_cell.angle_gamma   90.00
#
_symmetry.space_group_name_H-M   'P 1'
#
loop_
_entity.id
_entity.type
_entity.pdbx_description
1 polymer ?
#
loop_
_entity_poly.entity_id
_entity_poly.type
_entity_poly.pdbx_seq_one_letter_code
_entity_poly.pdbx_strand_id
1 'polypeptide(L)'
;MATVSVASSTSALSHQDLSGQRPPTMTTQPQPQPQPQSQSQSQSPAYLETHAILTHLLTTLQSPTCPYHKHYSPWITHHTIPTLTTTLLSLIRAPVWTFLSTPLWSLDALKQISPYPGDLRYEGRAIYLNGILGLDKRLRVYVGQTMCLRQRVGQHLNFRYRRDNGGLHYFGLERSAWNVFAVLCFVPMGMEEVVLTMNVLEMLMCLVFRSLPVEKLREWLPLSEDEVDETGAVVSQKRRKSREGVVGGLNIASPLDQGLISFKDQPFVDLSGEEDELVQEWLRELERKRGERGGVSEKVLLEKKGVVDREKVEARKKAYAEKARGYNMHIEKDGVFVPHWVLLGAAAVVVGWGLFRSSGGPRRL
;
A
#
# COMPACT_ATOMS: atom_id res chain seq x y z
N MET A 1 55.22 -23.12 23.26
CA MET A 1 56.54 -23.44 22.69
C MET A 1 56.61 -24.94 22.44
N ALA A 2 57.32 -25.33 21.38
CA ALA A 2 57.50 -26.68 20.81
C ALA A 2 56.45 -27.14 19.77
N THR A 3 56.72 -26.75 18.52
CA THR A 3 56.35 -27.42 17.27
C THR A 3 57.21 -28.66 17.04
N VAL A 4 56.65 -29.77 16.53
CA VAL A 4 57.33 -30.67 15.57
C VAL A 4 56.27 -31.30 14.64
N SER A 5 56.47 -31.09 13.34
CA SER A 5 55.93 -31.83 12.19
C SER A 5 56.98 -32.89 11.78
N VAL A 6 56.68 -34.03 11.14
CA VAL A 6 56.71 -34.20 9.67
C VAL A 6 56.53 -35.70 9.29
N ALA A 7 55.83 -35.91 8.15
CA ALA A 7 55.91 -36.97 7.11
C ALA A 7 55.47 -38.44 7.31
N SER A 8 54.32 -38.73 6.68
CA SER A 8 54.06 -39.66 5.55
C SER A 8 54.98 -40.86 5.23
N SER A 9 54.35 -42.03 5.04
CA SER A 9 54.53 -42.83 3.82
C SER A 9 53.33 -43.75 3.56
N THR A 10 53.15 -44.10 2.30
CA THR A 10 51.95 -44.55 1.58
C THR A 10 51.80 -46.07 1.50
N SER A 11 50.58 -46.54 1.27
CA SER A 11 50.34 -47.76 0.49
C SER A 11 49.11 -47.56 -0.39
N ALA A 12 49.31 -47.72 -1.69
CA ALA A 12 48.33 -47.57 -2.74
C ALA A 12 47.37 -48.76 -2.79
N LEU A 13 46.09 -48.50 -3.11
CA LEU A 13 45.22 -49.45 -3.80
C LEU A 13 44.36 -48.68 -4.80
N SER A 14 44.54 -49.03 -6.07
CA SER A 14 43.84 -48.50 -7.23
C SER A 14 42.55 -49.28 -7.53
N HIS A 15 41.54 -48.50 -7.92
CA HIS A 15 40.44 -48.80 -8.86
C HIS A 15 39.76 -50.19 -8.84
N GLN A 16 38.49 -50.20 -8.41
CA GLN A 16 37.43 -50.84 -9.18
C GLN A 16 36.17 -49.97 -9.21
N ASP A 17 35.77 -49.61 -10.42
CA ASP A 17 34.47 -49.07 -10.82
C ASP A 17 33.37 -50.10 -10.55
N LEU A 18 32.33 -49.72 -9.81
CA LEU A 18 30.99 -50.29 -9.93
C LEU A 18 29.97 -49.17 -9.86
N SER A 19 29.62 -48.71 -11.05
CA SER A 19 28.47 -47.86 -11.35
C SER A 19 27.16 -48.55 -10.94
N GLY A 20 26.27 -47.82 -10.27
CA GLY A 20 24.83 -48.10 -10.31
C GLY A 20 24.07 -47.89 -9.00
N GLN A 21 23.22 -46.85 -9.00
CA GLN A 21 22.13 -46.56 -8.06
C GLN A 21 22.48 -45.86 -6.72
N ARG A 22 22.33 -44.53 -6.73
CA ARG A 22 22.09 -43.69 -5.53
C ARG A 22 20.59 -43.35 -5.41
N PRO A 23 20.10 -43.12 -4.17
CA PRO A 23 18.68 -42.94 -3.83
C PRO A 23 18.07 -41.62 -4.35
N PRO A 24 16.73 -41.49 -4.41
CA PRO A 24 16.07 -40.37 -5.06
C PRO A 24 16.28 -39.05 -4.30
N THR A 25 16.59 -38.03 -5.08
CA THR A 25 16.86 -36.64 -4.74
C THR A 25 15.63 -35.97 -4.12
N MET A 26 15.78 -35.40 -2.91
CA MET A 26 14.80 -34.42 -2.40
C MET A 26 14.84 -33.19 -3.29
N THR A 27 13.75 -32.92 -3.99
CA THR A 27 13.57 -31.75 -4.83
C THR A 27 13.41 -30.53 -3.94
N THR A 28 14.45 -29.70 -3.85
CA THR A 28 14.37 -28.34 -3.34
C THR A 28 13.41 -27.56 -4.23
N GLN A 29 12.35 -26.99 -3.66
CA GLN A 29 11.45 -26.09 -4.38
C GLN A 29 12.25 -24.92 -4.97
N PRO A 30 12.08 -24.58 -6.25
CA PRO A 30 12.70 -23.39 -6.81
C PRO A 30 12.06 -22.14 -6.19
N GLN A 31 12.90 -21.21 -5.73
CA GLN A 31 12.51 -19.83 -5.46
C GLN A 31 11.76 -19.26 -6.68
N PRO A 32 10.72 -18.45 -6.50
CA PRO A 32 10.08 -17.78 -7.62
C PRO A 32 11.09 -16.83 -8.27
N GLN A 33 11.53 -17.19 -9.48
CA GLN A 33 12.31 -16.31 -10.33
C GLN A 33 11.49 -15.05 -10.65
N PRO A 34 12.12 -13.86 -10.73
CA PRO A 34 11.46 -12.67 -11.27
C PRO A 34 11.03 -12.98 -12.71
N GLN A 35 9.73 -12.92 -12.99
CA GLN A 35 9.26 -13.03 -14.37
C GLN A 35 9.83 -11.85 -15.18
N PRO A 36 10.37 -12.08 -16.38
CA PRO A 36 10.78 -10.99 -17.26
C PRO A 36 9.54 -10.17 -17.60
N GLN A 37 9.59 -8.86 -17.32
CA GLN A 37 8.57 -7.90 -17.75
C GLN A 37 8.42 -8.05 -19.27
N SER A 38 7.23 -8.45 -19.73
CA SER A 38 6.98 -8.60 -21.17
C SER A 38 7.16 -7.25 -21.87
N GLN A 39 7.73 -7.23 -23.07
CA GLN A 39 7.95 -6.00 -23.87
C GLN A 39 6.66 -5.16 -24.07
N SER A 40 5.47 -5.78 -23.93
CA SER A 40 4.18 -5.11 -23.97
C SER A 40 3.91 -4.19 -22.76
N GLN A 41 4.47 -4.52 -21.59
CA GLN A 41 4.23 -3.78 -20.35
C GLN A 41 5.05 -2.48 -20.30
N SER A 42 6.29 -2.51 -20.79
CA SER A 42 7.19 -1.36 -20.90
C SER A 42 6.71 -0.27 -21.86
N GLN A 43 5.68 -0.57 -22.67
CA GLN A 43 5.07 0.38 -23.61
C GLN A 43 3.65 0.81 -23.18
N SER A 44 3.14 0.32 -22.04
CA SER A 44 1.81 0.72 -21.58
C SER A 44 1.77 2.20 -21.17
N PRO A 45 0.68 2.94 -21.39
CA PRO A 45 0.56 4.34 -20.97
C PRO A 45 0.82 4.54 -19.47
N ALA A 46 0.37 3.60 -18.64
CA ALA A 46 0.61 3.61 -17.19
C ALA A 46 2.10 3.48 -16.85
N TYR A 47 2.83 2.63 -17.57
CA TYR A 47 4.28 2.49 -17.40
C TYR A 47 4.99 3.77 -17.84
N LEU A 48 4.68 4.31 -19.02
CA LEU A 48 5.30 5.53 -19.54
C LEU A 48 5.08 6.73 -18.61
N GLU A 49 3.85 6.92 -18.11
CA GLU A 49 3.54 7.97 -17.13
C GLU A 49 4.33 7.78 -15.83
N THR A 50 4.36 6.56 -15.28
CA THR A 50 5.08 6.27 -14.03
C THR A 50 6.60 6.45 -14.21
N HIS A 51 7.14 6.06 -15.37
CA HIS A 51 8.52 6.26 -15.74
C HIS A 51 8.88 7.75 -15.85
N ALA A 52 8.01 8.55 -16.48
CA ALA A 52 8.19 10.00 -16.60
C ALA A 52 8.18 10.67 -15.22
N ILE A 53 7.22 10.30 -14.36
CA ILE A 53 7.14 10.80 -12.97
C ILE A 53 8.41 10.44 -12.19
N LEU A 54 8.87 9.19 -12.26
CA LEU A 54 10.06 8.74 -11.53
C LEU A 54 11.33 9.44 -12.03
N THR A 55 11.51 9.52 -13.35
CA THR A 55 12.66 10.20 -13.94
C THR A 55 12.67 11.68 -13.54
N HIS A 56 11.52 12.36 -13.60
CA HIS A 56 11.41 13.74 -13.13
C HIS A 56 11.76 13.87 -11.64
N LEU A 57 11.22 13.00 -10.78
CA LEU A 57 11.51 13.00 -9.34
C LEU A 57 13.02 12.85 -9.07
N LEU A 58 13.69 11.88 -9.71
CA LEU A 58 15.11 11.65 -9.52
C LEU A 58 15.97 12.83 -10.03
N THR A 59 15.62 13.39 -11.19
CA THR A 59 16.29 14.59 -11.72
C THR A 59 16.14 15.79 -10.77
N THR A 60 14.93 16.01 -10.25
CA THR A 60 14.64 17.08 -9.29
C THR A 60 15.43 16.87 -8.00
N LEU A 61 15.47 15.65 -7.45
CA LEU A 61 16.26 15.33 -6.26
C LEU A 61 17.78 15.51 -6.47
N GLN A 62 18.27 15.33 -7.70
CA GLN A 62 19.67 15.56 -8.04
C GLN A 62 20.01 17.05 -8.25
N SER A 63 19.02 17.92 -8.46
CA SER A 63 19.23 19.36 -8.68
C SER A 63 19.83 20.04 -7.44
N PRO A 64 20.87 20.88 -7.57
CA PRO A 64 21.46 21.62 -6.44
C PRO A 64 20.50 22.59 -5.73
N THR A 65 19.42 22.97 -6.40
CA THR A 65 18.36 23.84 -5.85
C THR A 65 17.34 23.08 -5.01
N CYS A 66 17.33 21.75 -5.10
CA CYS A 66 16.41 20.92 -4.33
C CYS A 66 16.84 20.89 -2.85
N PRO A 67 15.93 21.12 -1.89
CA PRO A 67 16.24 21.03 -0.46
C PRO A 67 16.80 19.66 -0.05
N TYR A 68 16.42 18.61 -0.78
CA TYR A 68 16.81 17.22 -0.53
C TYR A 68 18.14 16.83 -1.21
N HIS A 69 18.75 17.74 -1.98
CA HIS A 69 19.94 17.46 -2.79
C HIS A 69 21.06 16.78 -2.01
N LYS A 70 21.44 17.34 -0.86
CA LYS A 70 22.54 16.81 -0.04
C LYS A 70 22.35 15.35 0.38
N HIS A 71 21.10 14.91 0.51
CA HIS A 71 20.79 13.57 0.99
C HIS A 71 20.62 12.56 -0.15
N TYR A 72 19.93 12.95 -1.22
CA TYR A 72 19.58 12.01 -2.31
C TYR A 72 20.53 12.09 -3.50
N SER A 73 21.17 13.23 -3.77
CA SER A 73 22.06 13.40 -4.93
C SER A 73 23.27 12.44 -4.95
N PRO A 74 23.98 12.19 -3.82
CA PRO A 74 25.08 11.23 -3.81
C PRO A 74 24.62 9.81 -4.19
N TRP A 75 23.50 9.38 -3.62
CA TRP A 75 22.87 8.09 -3.91
C TRP A 75 22.47 7.94 -5.38
N ILE A 76 21.83 8.98 -5.93
CA ILE A 76 21.41 9.04 -7.35
C ILE A 76 22.63 9.04 -8.27
N THR A 77 23.68 9.76 -7.91
CA THR A 77 24.92 9.84 -8.70
C THR A 77 25.66 8.51 -8.71
N HIS A 78 25.71 7.81 -7.56
CA HIS A 78 26.33 6.50 -7.45
C HIS A 78 25.66 5.46 -8.35
N HIS A 79 24.31 5.42 -8.36
CA HIS A 79 23.57 4.40 -9.09
C HIS A 79 23.20 4.80 -10.52
N THR A 80 23.18 6.09 -10.84
CA THR A 80 22.63 6.71 -12.06
C THR A 80 21.10 6.62 -12.17
N ILE A 81 20.49 7.64 -12.79
CA ILE A 81 19.03 7.71 -12.98
C ILE A 81 18.49 6.50 -13.78
N PRO A 82 19.06 6.08 -14.92
CA PRO A 82 18.50 4.97 -15.70
C PRO A 82 18.45 3.65 -14.92
N THR A 83 19.51 3.33 -14.15
CA THR A 83 19.58 2.12 -13.33
C THR A 83 18.60 2.18 -12.16
N LEU A 84 18.51 3.32 -11.47
CA LEU A 84 17.54 3.51 -10.39
C LEU A 84 16.12 3.40 -10.90
N THR A 85 15.79 4.05 -12.02
CA THR A 85 14.47 3.96 -12.65
C THR A 85 14.11 2.53 -12.95
N THR A 86 15.00 1.78 -13.63
CA THR A 86 14.78 0.36 -13.93
C THR A 86 14.56 -0.46 -12.67
N THR A 87 15.42 -0.28 -11.66
CA THR A 87 15.36 -1.02 -10.40
C THR A 87 14.06 -0.73 -9.64
N LEU A 88 13.72 0.54 -9.43
CA LEU A 88 12.54 0.95 -8.66
C LEU A 88 11.24 0.54 -9.35
N LEU A 89 11.15 0.65 -10.68
CA LEU A 89 9.97 0.19 -11.43
C LEU A 89 9.82 -1.33 -11.38
N SER A 90 10.92 -2.08 -11.31
CA SER A 90 10.87 -3.55 -11.16
C SER A 90 10.29 -4.01 -9.82
N LEU A 91 10.35 -3.16 -8.78
CA LEU A 91 9.80 -3.45 -7.46
C LEU A 91 8.28 -3.27 -7.38
N ILE A 92 7.68 -2.58 -8.36
CA ILE A 92 6.23 -2.39 -8.44
C ILE A 92 5.58 -3.70 -8.87
N ARG A 93 4.64 -4.21 -8.07
CA ARG A 93 3.99 -5.49 -8.33
C ARG A 93 3.16 -5.46 -9.61
N ALA A 94 3.15 -6.57 -10.36
CA ALA A 94 2.37 -6.72 -11.61
C ALA A 94 0.88 -6.31 -11.51
N PRO A 95 0.13 -6.65 -10.44
CA PRO A 95 -1.26 -6.22 -10.30
C PRO A 95 -1.46 -4.70 -10.22
N VAL A 96 -0.45 -3.94 -9.76
CA VAL A 96 -0.50 -2.48 -9.74
C VAL A 96 -0.57 -1.94 -11.16
N TRP A 97 0.26 -2.45 -12.07
CA TRP A 97 0.26 -2.04 -13.47
C TRP A 97 -1.07 -2.34 -14.17
N THR A 98 -1.68 -3.47 -13.83
CA THR A 98 -3.02 -3.83 -14.31
C THR A 98 -4.05 -2.81 -13.83
N PHE A 99 -4.04 -2.48 -12.53
CA PHE A 99 -4.93 -1.47 -11.95
C PHE A 99 -4.75 -0.09 -12.58
N LEU A 100 -3.51 0.38 -12.73
CA LEU A 100 -3.21 1.71 -13.29
C LEU A 100 -3.64 1.85 -14.75
N SER A 101 -3.71 0.73 -15.47
CA SER A 101 -4.20 0.67 -16.86
C SER A 101 -5.73 0.68 -16.95
N THR A 102 -6.45 0.54 -15.82
CA THR A 102 -7.91 0.61 -15.82
C THR A 102 -8.40 2.07 -15.86
N PRO A 103 -9.48 2.35 -16.62
CA PRO A 103 -10.05 3.70 -16.69
C PRO A 103 -10.83 4.10 -15.42
N LEU A 104 -11.21 3.14 -14.58
CA LEU A 104 -12.10 3.35 -13.44
C LEU A 104 -11.43 2.90 -12.14
N TRP A 105 -11.06 3.88 -11.31
CA TRP A 105 -10.50 3.64 -10.00
C TRP A 105 -11.63 3.52 -8.97
N SER A 106 -11.92 2.29 -8.56
CA SER A 106 -12.93 1.97 -7.55
C SER A 106 -12.33 1.18 -6.39
N LEU A 107 -13.05 1.11 -5.27
CA LEU A 107 -12.64 0.32 -4.12
C LEU A 107 -12.51 -1.18 -4.47
N ASP A 108 -13.37 -1.68 -5.35
CA ASP A 108 -13.32 -3.07 -5.80
C ASP A 108 -12.14 -3.34 -6.74
N ALA A 109 -11.81 -2.38 -7.61
CA ALA A 109 -10.61 -2.47 -8.44
C ALA A 109 -9.34 -2.47 -7.58
N LEU A 110 -9.28 -1.69 -6.48
CA LEU A 110 -8.14 -1.70 -5.55
C LEU A 110 -7.92 -3.06 -4.89
N LYS A 111 -8.97 -3.85 -4.64
CA LYS A 111 -8.84 -5.22 -4.10
C LYS A 111 -8.03 -6.12 -5.01
N GLN A 112 -8.03 -5.85 -6.33
CA GLN A 112 -7.31 -6.66 -7.31
C GLN A 112 -5.79 -6.45 -7.25
N ILE A 113 -5.31 -5.39 -6.60
CA ILE A 113 -3.87 -5.15 -6.41
C ILE A 113 -3.26 -6.19 -5.46
N SER A 114 -4.02 -6.62 -4.44
CA SER A 114 -3.61 -7.67 -3.50
C SER A 114 -4.62 -8.82 -3.52
N PRO A 115 -4.63 -9.62 -4.60
CA PRO A 115 -5.65 -10.64 -4.81
C PRO A 115 -5.52 -11.82 -3.84
N TYR A 116 -4.35 -12.01 -3.22
CA TYR A 116 -4.09 -13.10 -2.30
C TYR A 116 -4.20 -12.63 -0.84
N PRO A 117 -4.99 -13.31 0.01
CA PRO A 117 -5.09 -12.98 1.43
C PRO A 117 -3.75 -12.98 2.18
N GLY A 118 -2.78 -13.75 1.67
CA GLY A 118 -1.41 -13.82 2.22
C GLY A 118 -0.58 -12.56 1.99
N ASP A 119 -0.90 -11.73 0.99
CA ASP A 119 -0.12 -10.53 0.66
C ASP A 119 -0.02 -9.58 1.87
N LEU A 120 -1.13 -9.39 2.59
CA LEU A 120 -1.20 -8.53 3.77
C LEU A 120 -0.58 -9.14 5.03
N ARG A 121 -0.22 -10.42 4.98
CA ARG A 121 0.46 -11.13 6.08
C ARG A 121 1.98 -11.14 5.92
N TYR A 122 2.51 -10.48 4.88
CA TYR A 122 3.94 -10.38 4.66
C TYR A 122 4.66 -9.71 5.85
N GLU A 123 5.75 -10.33 6.29
CA GLU A 123 6.56 -9.90 7.45
C GLU A 123 7.86 -9.24 7.00
N GLY A 124 7.78 -8.35 6.02
CA GLY A 124 8.92 -7.61 5.53
C GLY A 124 8.57 -6.19 5.07
N ARG A 125 9.56 -5.57 4.43
CA ARG A 125 9.49 -4.19 3.96
C ARG A 125 8.56 -4.06 2.75
N ALA A 126 7.66 -3.08 2.81
CA ALA A 126 6.71 -2.87 1.75
C ALA A 126 6.27 -1.41 1.63
N ILE A 127 5.85 -1.05 0.42
CA ILE A 127 5.00 0.12 0.17
C ILE A 127 3.57 -0.40 0.03
N TYR A 128 2.65 0.16 0.78
CA TYR A 128 1.24 -0.24 0.79
C TYR A 128 0.33 0.95 0.55
N LEU A 129 -0.90 0.63 0.18
CA LEU A 129 -1.99 1.54 -0.03
C LEU A 129 -3.16 1.15 0.88
N ASN A 130 -3.84 2.15 1.42
CA ASN A 130 -5.14 2.01 2.07
C ASN A 130 -6.18 2.83 1.30
N GLY A 131 -7.05 2.14 0.57
CA GLY A 131 -8.19 2.74 -0.12
C GLY A 131 -9.36 2.83 0.85
N ILE A 132 -9.88 4.03 1.07
CA ILE A 132 -10.89 4.35 2.07
C ILE A 132 -12.11 4.91 1.37
N LEU A 133 -13.25 4.21 1.50
CA LEU A 133 -14.53 4.69 0.99
C LEU A 133 -15.24 5.48 2.09
N GLY A 134 -15.25 6.80 1.94
CA GLY A 134 -15.91 7.71 2.88
C GLY A 134 -17.43 7.49 2.94
N LEU A 135 -18.06 7.95 4.02
CA LEU A 135 -19.53 7.98 4.14
C LEU A 135 -20.20 8.87 3.07
N ASP A 136 -19.44 9.82 2.53
CA ASP A 136 -19.77 10.67 1.39
C ASP A 136 -19.65 9.95 0.03
N LYS A 137 -19.37 8.64 0.04
CA LYS A 137 -19.15 7.77 -1.13
C LYS A 137 -17.93 8.16 -1.97
N ARG A 138 -17.03 9.00 -1.46
CA ARG A 138 -15.79 9.35 -2.15
C ARG A 138 -14.69 8.37 -1.76
N LEU A 139 -13.99 7.86 -2.76
CA LEU A 139 -12.79 7.05 -2.57
C LEU A 139 -11.60 7.96 -2.31
N ARG A 140 -10.89 7.70 -1.22
CA ARG A 140 -9.64 8.37 -0.87
C ARG A 140 -8.55 7.33 -0.67
N VAL A 141 -7.31 7.71 -0.90
CA VAL A 141 -6.16 6.83 -0.78
C VAL A 141 -5.10 7.44 0.14
N TYR A 142 -4.57 6.58 0.98
CA TYR A 142 -3.33 6.80 1.70
C TYR A 142 -2.28 5.80 1.20
N VAL A 143 -1.08 6.29 0.91
CA VAL A 143 0.08 5.46 0.60
C VAL A 143 1.05 5.53 1.78
N GLY A 144 1.68 4.43 2.14
CA GLY A 144 2.67 4.45 3.22
C GLY A 144 3.73 3.37 3.05
N GLN A 145 4.84 3.56 3.76
CA GLN A 145 5.90 2.56 3.86
C GLN A 145 5.94 1.88 5.22
N THR A 146 6.55 0.68 5.27
CA THR A 146 6.71 -0.07 6.52
C THR A 146 7.84 -1.09 6.43
N MET A 147 8.46 -1.35 7.58
CA MET A 147 9.45 -2.43 7.73
C MET A 147 8.80 -3.80 7.98
N CYS A 148 7.53 -3.83 8.40
CA CYS A 148 6.76 -5.05 8.63
C CYS A 148 5.28 -4.81 8.29
N LEU A 149 4.88 -5.26 7.09
CA LEU A 149 3.54 -5.03 6.58
C LEU A 149 2.44 -5.59 7.48
N ARG A 150 2.56 -6.85 7.90
CA ARG A 150 1.58 -7.51 8.78
C ARG A 150 1.30 -6.69 10.04
N GLN A 151 2.36 -6.22 10.70
CA GLN A 151 2.24 -5.40 11.90
C GLN A 151 1.57 -4.06 11.59
N ARG A 152 1.98 -3.40 10.50
CA ARG A 152 1.45 -2.08 10.12
C ARG A 152 -0.03 -2.12 9.75
N VAL A 153 -0.47 -3.14 9.01
CA VAL A 153 -1.90 -3.36 8.73
C VAL A 153 -2.67 -3.59 10.03
N GLY A 154 -2.11 -4.38 10.95
CA GLY A 154 -2.69 -4.59 12.29
C GLY A 154 -2.84 -3.29 13.10
N GLN A 155 -1.85 -2.39 13.04
CA GLN A 155 -1.93 -1.07 13.66
C GLN A 155 -3.08 -0.23 13.07
N HIS A 156 -3.23 -0.21 11.75
CA HIS A 156 -4.30 0.54 11.10
C HIS A 156 -5.69 0.03 11.49
N LEU A 157 -5.85 -1.28 11.66
CA LEU A 157 -7.12 -1.89 12.07
C LEU A 157 -7.40 -1.72 13.58
N ASN A 158 -6.39 -1.45 14.40
CA ASN A 158 -6.53 -1.27 15.83
C ASN A 158 -7.04 0.13 16.21
N PHE A 159 -8.26 0.22 16.75
CA PHE A 159 -8.87 1.50 17.12
C PHE A 159 -8.07 2.29 18.17
N ARG A 160 -7.40 1.62 19.13
CA ARG A 160 -6.61 2.31 20.17
C ARG A 160 -5.40 2.98 19.54
N TYR A 161 -4.74 2.27 18.63
CA TYR A 161 -3.60 2.82 17.90
C TYR A 161 -4.02 4.06 17.10
N ARG A 162 -5.15 4.00 16.37
CA ARG A 162 -5.66 5.15 15.61
C ARG A 162 -5.99 6.36 16.49
N ARG A 163 -6.67 6.13 17.61
CA ARG A 163 -7.02 7.18 18.58
C ARG A 163 -5.78 7.91 19.10
N ASP A 164 -4.72 7.15 19.39
CA ASP A 164 -3.51 7.69 20.01
C ASP A 164 -2.54 8.31 18.97
N ASN A 165 -2.70 7.98 17.68
CA ASN A 165 -1.88 8.49 16.58
C ASN A 165 -2.74 9.31 15.61
N GLY A 166 -3.21 10.49 16.03
CA GLY A 166 -4.10 11.31 15.20
C GLY A 166 -3.44 11.87 13.93
N GLY A 167 -4.07 11.65 12.78
CA GLY A 167 -3.69 12.24 11.48
C GLY A 167 -4.85 12.16 10.49
N LEU A 168 -4.77 12.87 9.36
CA LEU A 168 -5.84 12.92 8.35
C LEU A 168 -6.22 11.54 7.83
N HIS A 169 -5.24 10.65 7.63
CA HIS A 169 -5.48 9.25 7.24
C HIS A 169 -6.44 8.54 8.21
N TYR A 170 -6.15 8.58 9.52
CA TYR A 170 -7.00 7.94 10.52
C TYR A 170 -8.33 8.66 10.71
N PHE A 171 -8.34 9.99 10.58
CA PHE A 171 -9.58 10.76 10.60
C PHE A 171 -10.53 10.36 9.47
N GLY A 172 -9.99 10.13 8.28
CA GLY A 172 -10.73 9.59 7.13
C GLY A 172 -11.20 8.16 7.37
N LEU A 173 -10.35 7.31 7.94
CA LEU A 173 -10.69 5.93 8.25
C LEU A 173 -11.84 5.83 9.27
N GLU A 174 -11.88 6.71 10.28
CA GLU A 174 -12.99 6.81 11.24
C GLU A 174 -14.31 7.26 10.62
N ARG A 175 -14.25 7.95 9.46
CA ARG A 175 -15.41 8.46 8.70
C ARG A 175 -15.64 7.67 7.41
N SER A 176 -15.30 6.39 7.43
CA SER A 176 -15.42 5.51 6.28
C SER A 176 -16.48 4.44 6.49
N ALA A 177 -17.14 4.06 5.40
CA ALA A 177 -18.01 2.89 5.36
C ALA A 177 -17.19 1.61 5.21
N TRP A 178 -16.06 1.69 4.49
CA TRP A 178 -15.21 0.55 4.20
C TRP A 178 -13.79 0.99 3.86
N ASN A 179 -12.83 0.08 4.03
CA ASN A 179 -11.48 0.27 3.54
C ASN A 179 -10.86 -1.03 3.00
N VAL A 180 -9.84 -0.89 2.15
CA VAL A 180 -9.08 -1.99 1.57
C VAL A 180 -7.59 -1.69 1.66
N PHE A 181 -6.79 -2.68 2.05
CA PHE A 181 -5.34 -2.61 1.95
C PHE A 181 -4.86 -3.32 0.69
N ALA A 182 -3.87 -2.71 0.04
CA ALA A 182 -3.17 -3.27 -1.10
C ALA A 182 -1.66 -3.08 -0.91
N VAL A 183 -0.87 -4.00 -1.45
CA VAL A 183 0.60 -3.91 -1.45
C VAL A 183 1.03 -3.44 -2.83
N LEU A 184 1.78 -2.35 -2.89
CA LEU A 184 2.27 -1.76 -4.13
C LEU A 184 3.65 -2.32 -4.50
N CYS A 185 4.56 -2.38 -3.52
CA CYS A 185 5.93 -2.86 -3.70
C CYS A 185 6.35 -3.76 -2.54
N PHE A 186 7.12 -4.80 -2.84
CA PHE A 186 7.90 -5.55 -1.85
C PHE A 186 9.37 -5.13 -1.95
N VAL A 187 10.00 -4.78 -0.84
CA VAL A 187 11.39 -4.27 -0.84
C VAL A 187 12.33 -5.35 -0.26
N PRO A 188 13.32 -5.84 -1.02
CA PRO A 188 14.15 -6.98 -0.61
C PRO A 188 15.02 -6.77 0.63
N MET A 189 15.10 -7.83 1.46
CA MET A 189 16.21 -8.26 2.35
C MET A 189 17.55 -7.50 2.27
N GLY A 190 18.25 -7.69 1.15
CA GLY A 190 19.64 -7.28 0.97
C GLY A 190 19.82 -5.97 0.19
N MET A 191 18.77 -5.19 0.00
CA MET A 191 18.88 -3.93 -0.75
C MET A 191 19.67 -2.90 0.06
N GLU A 192 20.75 -2.40 -0.54
CA GLU A 192 21.53 -1.29 0.01
C GLU A 192 20.70 0.01 0.03
N GLU A 193 21.03 0.92 0.95
CA GLU A 193 20.38 2.24 1.07
C GLU A 193 18.84 2.18 1.08
N VAL A 194 18.32 1.14 1.75
CA VAL A 194 16.89 0.82 1.74
C VAL A 194 15.99 1.97 2.18
N VAL A 195 16.47 2.83 3.07
CA VAL A 195 15.70 3.99 3.55
C VAL A 195 15.43 4.97 2.40
N LEU A 196 16.45 5.32 1.62
CA LEU A 196 16.32 6.21 0.46
C LEU A 196 15.41 5.57 -0.60
N THR A 197 15.61 4.28 -0.85
CA THR A 197 14.79 3.51 -1.79
C THR A 197 13.33 3.52 -1.38
N MET A 198 13.03 3.24 -0.11
CA MET A 198 11.65 3.23 0.39
C MET A 198 11.02 4.62 0.31
N ASN A 199 11.73 5.68 0.72
CA ASN A 199 11.23 7.06 0.63
C ASN A 199 10.87 7.45 -0.80
N VAL A 200 11.73 7.10 -1.78
CA VAL A 200 11.47 7.38 -3.20
C VAL A 200 10.34 6.53 -3.75
N LEU A 201 10.21 5.25 -3.37
CA LEU A 201 9.08 4.42 -3.78
C LEU A 201 7.75 4.91 -3.18
N GLU A 202 7.73 5.30 -1.91
CA GLU A 202 6.55 5.90 -1.27
C GLU A 202 6.18 7.21 -1.96
N MET A 203 7.16 8.09 -2.24
CA MET A 203 6.94 9.33 -2.97
C MET A 203 6.41 9.06 -4.39
N LEU A 204 7.01 8.14 -5.14
CA LEU A 204 6.55 7.76 -6.46
C LEU A 204 5.10 7.26 -6.43
N MET A 205 4.77 6.35 -5.51
CA MET A 205 3.41 5.82 -5.39
C MET A 205 2.42 6.90 -4.92
N CYS A 206 2.83 7.80 -4.03
CA CYS A 206 2.04 8.97 -3.67
C CYS A 206 1.72 9.85 -4.88
N LEU A 207 2.70 10.08 -5.75
CA LEU A 207 2.52 10.83 -6.99
C LEU A 207 1.61 10.08 -7.96
N VAL A 208 1.86 8.81 -8.24
CA VAL A 208 1.05 7.98 -9.15
C VAL A 208 -0.42 7.94 -8.72
N PHE A 209 -0.67 7.71 -7.42
CA PHE A 209 -2.03 7.65 -6.88
C PHE A 209 -2.62 9.01 -6.49
N ARG A 210 -1.87 10.10 -6.68
CA ARG A 210 -2.27 11.49 -6.35
C ARG A 210 -2.72 11.64 -4.89
N SER A 211 -2.01 10.97 -3.97
CA SER A 211 -2.43 10.90 -2.56
C SER A 211 -1.91 12.05 -1.69
N LEU A 212 -1.05 12.90 -2.23
CA LEU A 212 -0.49 14.10 -1.57
C LEU A 212 -1.41 15.32 -1.73
N PRO A 213 -1.22 16.38 -0.91
CA PRO A 213 -1.90 17.66 -1.09
C PRO A 213 -1.62 18.28 -2.46
N VAL A 214 -2.55 19.08 -2.96
CA VAL A 214 -2.51 19.68 -4.30
C VAL A 214 -1.22 20.48 -4.54
N GLU A 215 -0.78 21.25 -3.56
CA GLU A 215 0.44 22.06 -3.64
C GLU A 215 1.67 21.17 -3.83
N LYS A 216 1.73 20.05 -3.09
CA LYS A 216 2.81 19.07 -3.22
C LYS A 216 2.76 18.33 -4.54
N LEU A 217 1.57 17.99 -5.03
CA LEU A 217 1.42 17.42 -6.37
C LEU A 217 1.87 18.40 -7.45
N ARG A 218 1.63 19.70 -7.31
CA ARG A 218 2.14 20.72 -8.26
C ARG A 218 3.66 20.84 -8.22
N GLU A 219 4.25 20.75 -7.04
CA GLU A 219 5.70 20.84 -6.83
C GLU A 219 6.46 19.64 -7.46
N TRP A 220 5.90 18.43 -7.34
CA TRP A 220 6.64 17.20 -7.62
C TRP A 220 6.22 16.44 -8.88
N LEU A 221 5.16 16.88 -9.56
CA LEU A 221 4.79 16.33 -10.85
C LEU A 221 5.43 17.15 -11.97
N PRO A 222 5.81 16.50 -13.09
CA PRO A 222 6.29 17.23 -14.24
C PRO A 222 5.24 18.26 -14.68
N LEU A 223 5.70 19.47 -14.98
CA LEU A 223 4.88 20.51 -15.58
C LEU A 223 4.42 20.00 -16.95
N SER A 224 3.13 20.10 -17.23
CA SER A 224 2.60 19.80 -18.55
C SER A 224 2.07 21.11 -19.12
N GLU A 225 2.96 21.87 -19.74
CA GLU A 225 2.54 22.88 -20.70
C GLU A 225 2.70 22.25 -22.07
N ASP A 226 1.71 21.44 -22.48
CA ASP A 226 1.43 21.00 -23.86
C ASP A 226 2.61 20.58 -24.78
N GLU A 227 3.80 20.28 -24.27
CA GLU A 227 4.92 19.72 -25.03
C GLU A 227 4.92 18.20 -24.86
N VAL A 228 4.37 17.55 -25.87
CA VAL A 228 4.62 16.15 -26.16
C VAL A 228 6.08 16.05 -26.58
N ASP A 229 6.98 15.74 -25.64
CA ASP A 229 8.31 15.24 -26.02
C ASP A 229 8.16 13.95 -26.83
N GLU A 230 9.14 13.66 -27.68
CA GLU A 230 9.20 12.53 -28.64
C GLU A 230 8.95 11.13 -28.02
N THR A 231 8.81 11.05 -26.69
CA THR A 231 8.47 9.87 -25.90
C THR A 231 6.96 9.68 -25.62
N GLY A 232 6.10 10.64 -25.98
CA GLY A 232 4.64 10.49 -25.97
C GLY A 232 3.96 10.43 -24.60
N ALA A 233 4.66 10.73 -23.50
CA ALA A 233 4.13 10.57 -22.14
C ALA A 233 3.46 11.85 -21.61
N VAL A 234 2.15 12.00 -21.84
CA VAL A 234 1.36 13.10 -21.24
C VAL A 234 0.95 12.72 -19.82
N VAL A 235 1.58 13.33 -18.80
CA VAL A 235 1.07 13.26 -17.42
C VAL A 235 -0.21 14.09 -17.34
N SER A 236 -1.36 13.45 -17.54
CA SER A 236 -2.65 14.13 -17.63
C SER A 236 -2.97 14.97 -16.39
N GLN A 237 -3.06 16.30 -16.55
CA GLN A 237 -3.52 17.20 -15.49
C GLN A 237 -4.99 16.95 -15.08
N LYS A 238 -5.77 16.24 -15.90
CA LYS A 238 -7.19 15.97 -15.61
C LYS A 238 -7.39 15.08 -14.38
N ARG A 239 -6.34 14.35 -13.94
CA ARG A 239 -6.34 13.59 -12.66
C ARG A 239 -5.93 14.42 -11.44
N ARG A 240 -5.83 15.74 -11.54
CA ARG A 240 -5.42 16.63 -10.44
C ARG A 240 -6.59 17.17 -9.58
N LYS A 241 -7.86 16.85 -9.90
CA LYS A 241 -9.05 17.31 -9.13
C LYS A 241 -10.09 16.21 -8.92
N SER A 242 -10.45 15.93 -7.67
CA SER A 242 -11.41 14.91 -7.22
C SER A 242 -12.80 15.02 -7.90
N ARG A 243 -12.99 14.33 -9.02
CA ARG A 243 -14.29 13.98 -9.63
C ARG A 243 -14.45 12.46 -9.69
N GLU A 244 -15.60 11.95 -10.12
CA GLU A 244 -15.82 10.51 -10.33
C GLU A 244 -14.68 9.91 -11.20
N GLY A 245 -13.98 8.88 -10.68
CA GLY A 245 -12.73 8.38 -11.28
C GLY A 245 -11.45 9.09 -10.81
N VAL A 246 -11.53 10.03 -9.85
CA VAL A 246 -10.41 10.72 -9.21
C VAL A 246 -10.47 10.49 -7.71
N VAL A 247 -9.37 9.97 -7.19
CA VAL A 247 -9.21 9.56 -5.81
C VAL A 247 -8.65 10.73 -4.99
N GLY A 248 -9.28 11.02 -3.85
CA GLY A 248 -8.76 12.04 -2.92
C GLY A 248 -7.53 11.57 -2.17
N GLY A 249 -6.64 12.48 -1.79
CA GLY A 249 -5.42 12.18 -1.05
C GLY A 249 -5.58 12.27 0.46
N LEU A 250 -4.89 11.38 1.19
CA LEU A 250 -4.83 11.40 2.66
C LEU A 250 -3.39 11.48 3.19
N ASN A 251 -2.38 11.52 2.31
CA ASN A 251 -1.02 11.85 2.70
C ASN A 251 -0.93 13.37 2.95
N ILE A 252 -0.12 13.76 3.94
CA ILE A 252 0.12 15.17 4.26
C ILE A 252 1.62 15.46 4.22
N ALA A 253 2.39 14.65 4.95
CA ALA A 253 3.84 14.76 4.96
C ALA A 253 4.45 14.26 3.65
N SER A 254 5.53 14.91 3.21
CA SER A 254 6.34 14.41 2.11
C SER A 254 7.07 13.14 2.56
N PRO A 255 6.95 12.01 1.83
CA PRO A 255 7.73 10.81 2.12
C PRO A 255 9.24 11.05 2.12
N LEU A 256 9.71 12.07 1.38
CA LEU A 256 11.12 12.42 1.28
C LEU A 256 11.70 12.97 2.60
N ASP A 257 10.87 13.48 3.51
CA ASP A 257 11.29 14.00 4.82
C ASP A 257 11.61 12.89 5.84
N GLN A 258 11.22 11.64 5.56
CA GLN A 258 11.40 10.54 6.51
C GLN A 258 12.87 10.25 6.76
N GLY A 259 13.28 10.30 8.02
CA GLY A 259 14.67 10.11 8.44
C GLY A 259 15.54 11.37 8.36
N LEU A 260 15.02 12.46 7.76
CA LEU A 260 15.70 13.75 7.67
C LEU A 260 15.23 14.74 8.74
N ILE A 261 13.92 14.79 8.94
CA ILE A 261 13.29 15.71 9.89
C ILE A 261 12.58 14.86 10.94
N SER A 262 12.84 15.15 12.21
CA SER A 262 12.09 14.56 13.32
C SER A 262 10.62 14.94 13.17
N PHE A 263 9.71 13.98 13.44
CA PHE A 263 8.26 14.19 13.31
C PHE A 263 7.76 15.41 14.12
N LYS A 264 8.43 15.77 15.21
CA LYS A 264 8.08 16.94 16.04
C LYS A 264 8.45 18.28 15.39
N ASP A 265 9.42 18.25 14.50
CA ASP A 265 10.00 19.43 13.86
C ASP A 265 9.49 19.60 12.42
N GLN A 266 8.65 18.67 11.95
CA GLN A 266 7.98 18.82 10.65
C GLN A 266 7.00 19.98 10.69
N PRO A 267 7.13 20.97 9.80
CA PRO A 267 6.18 22.06 9.73
C PRO A 267 4.80 21.51 9.37
N PHE A 268 3.77 22.09 9.98
CA PHE A 268 2.40 21.77 9.59
C PHE A 268 2.20 22.19 8.13
N VAL A 269 1.75 21.25 7.30
CA VAL A 269 1.44 21.52 5.91
C VAL A 269 0.13 22.28 5.85
N ASP A 270 0.14 23.46 5.23
CA ASP A 270 -1.09 24.22 5.01
C ASP A 270 -1.98 23.47 4.01
N LEU A 271 -3.17 23.09 4.47
CA LEU A 271 -4.20 22.43 3.66
C LEU A 271 -5.42 23.34 3.46
N SER A 272 -5.31 24.63 3.75
CA SER A 272 -6.43 25.58 3.64
C SER A 272 -6.98 25.68 2.21
N GLY A 273 -6.14 25.39 1.20
CA GLY A 273 -6.51 25.34 -0.21
C GLY A 273 -7.23 24.06 -0.66
N GLU A 274 -7.34 23.04 0.19
CA GLU A 274 -7.96 21.75 -0.19
C GLU A 274 -9.49 21.85 -0.26
N GLU A 275 -10.08 21.49 -1.40
CA GLU A 275 -11.55 21.54 -1.58
C GLU A 275 -12.28 20.33 -0.96
N ASP A 276 -11.55 19.30 -0.50
CA ASP A 276 -12.14 18.08 0.04
C ASP A 276 -12.83 18.33 1.40
N GLU A 277 -14.13 18.03 1.48
CA GLU A 277 -14.95 18.24 2.67
C GLU A 277 -14.41 17.52 3.92
N LEU A 278 -13.82 16.33 3.76
CA LEU A 278 -13.21 15.58 4.87
C LEU A 278 -11.98 16.32 5.40
N VAL A 279 -11.16 16.89 4.52
CA VAL A 279 -9.97 17.67 4.90
C VAL A 279 -10.41 18.94 5.64
N GLN A 280 -11.41 19.63 5.12
CA GLN A 280 -11.98 20.83 5.76
C GLN A 280 -12.63 20.52 7.12
N GLU A 281 -13.25 19.34 7.29
CA GLU A 281 -13.72 18.88 8.60
C GLU A 281 -12.54 18.59 9.55
N TRP A 282 -11.48 17.94 9.06
CA TRP A 282 -10.29 17.64 9.86
C TRP A 282 -9.60 18.91 10.37
N LEU A 283 -9.44 19.92 9.52
CA LEU A 283 -8.87 21.22 9.90
C LEU A 283 -9.68 21.89 11.01
N ARG A 284 -11.01 21.92 10.88
CA ARG A 284 -11.91 22.47 11.93
C ARG A 284 -11.79 21.72 13.25
N GLU A 285 -11.60 20.40 13.21
CA GLU A 285 -11.40 19.57 14.40
C GLU A 285 -10.04 19.84 15.06
N LEU A 286 -8.98 20.07 14.27
CA LEU A 286 -7.68 20.49 14.78
C LEU A 286 -7.76 21.85 15.47
N GLU A 287 -8.43 22.82 14.85
CA GLU A 287 -8.66 24.15 15.44
C GLU A 287 -9.43 24.06 16.76
N ARG A 288 -10.50 23.27 16.81
CA ARG A 288 -11.28 23.02 18.03
C ARG A 288 -10.39 22.47 19.16
N LYS A 289 -9.61 21.42 18.86
CA LYS A 289 -8.69 20.81 19.82
C LYS A 289 -7.55 21.75 20.26
N ARG A 290 -7.16 22.71 19.42
CA ARG A 290 -6.17 23.75 19.76
C ARG A 290 -6.79 24.80 20.68
N GLY A 291 -8.02 25.23 20.40
CA GLY A 291 -8.78 26.15 21.25
C GLY A 291 -9.04 25.58 22.65
N GLU A 292 -9.39 24.29 22.74
CA GLU A 292 -9.61 23.59 24.01
C GLU A 292 -8.33 23.44 24.84
N ARG A 293 -7.18 23.21 24.19
CA ARG A 293 -5.88 23.17 24.87
C ARG A 293 -5.34 24.56 25.23
N GLY A 294 -5.80 25.61 24.55
CA GLY A 294 -5.38 27.00 24.76
C GLY A 294 -6.18 27.76 25.82
N GLY A 295 -7.14 27.13 26.52
CA GLY A 295 -7.90 27.77 27.59
C GLY A 295 -8.71 29.00 27.16
N VAL A 296 -9.10 29.10 25.88
CA VAL A 296 -10.01 30.16 25.43
C VAL A 296 -11.42 29.77 25.86
N SER A 297 -11.94 30.53 26.82
CA SER A 297 -13.29 30.36 27.38
C SER A 297 -14.33 30.15 26.28
N GLU A 298 -15.12 29.10 26.45
CA GLU A 298 -16.22 28.64 25.59
C GLU A 298 -17.17 29.78 25.15
N LYS A 299 -17.22 30.89 25.92
CA LYS A 299 -17.96 32.11 25.57
C LYS A 299 -17.48 32.84 24.31
N VAL A 300 -16.17 32.87 24.00
CA VAL A 300 -15.64 33.63 22.85
C VAL A 300 -15.86 32.90 21.51
N LEU A 301 -15.93 31.57 21.54
CA LEU A 301 -16.24 30.74 20.38
C LEU A 301 -17.75 30.72 20.05
N LEU A 302 -18.60 30.89 21.06
CA LEU A 302 -20.06 30.94 20.90
C LEU A 302 -20.55 32.26 20.27
N GLU A 303 -19.82 33.37 20.44
CA GLU A 303 -20.21 34.65 19.83
C GLU A 303 -19.89 34.74 18.32
N LYS A 304 -19.00 33.87 17.79
CA LYS A 304 -18.62 33.87 16.36
C LYS A 304 -19.29 32.79 15.50
N LYS A 305 -19.94 31.80 16.12
CA LYS A 305 -20.68 30.75 15.41
C LYS A 305 -22.18 30.97 15.55
N GLY A 306 -22.79 31.47 14.47
CA GLY A 306 -24.19 31.19 14.21
C GLY A 306 -24.44 29.69 14.45
N VAL A 307 -25.42 29.42 15.30
CA VAL A 307 -25.74 28.15 15.95
C VAL A 307 -25.65 26.96 14.98
N VAL A 308 -24.57 26.18 15.05
CA VAL A 308 -24.60 24.80 14.52
C VAL A 308 -25.31 23.96 15.56
N ASP A 309 -26.57 23.70 15.26
CA ASP A 309 -27.53 22.99 16.08
C ASP A 309 -27.01 21.58 16.45
N ARG A 310 -26.62 21.44 17.73
CA ARG A 310 -26.01 20.22 18.28
C ARG A 310 -26.97 19.03 18.17
N GLU A 311 -28.28 19.29 18.20
CA GLU A 311 -29.32 18.29 17.96
C GLU A 311 -29.29 17.73 16.55
N LYS A 312 -28.93 18.52 15.53
CA LYS A 312 -28.85 18.02 14.14
C LYS A 312 -27.68 17.06 13.93
N VAL A 313 -26.57 17.28 14.63
CA VAL A 313 -25.40 16.38 14.58
C VAL A 313 -25.71 15.07 15.30
N GLU A 314 -26.37 15.12 16.45
CA GLU A 314 -26.80 13.92 17.19
C GLU A 314 -27.91 13.15 16.46
N ALA A 315 -28.87 13.85 15.85
CA ALA A 315 -29.89 13.24 15.01
C ALA A 315 -29.29 12.53 13.79
N ARG A 316 -28.26 13.10 13.16
CA ARG A 316 -27.51 12.42 12.07
C ARG A 316 -26.80 11.17 12.56
N LYS A 317 -26.13 11.22 13.73
CA LYS A 317 -25.48 10.04 14.32
C LYS A 317 -26.48 8.93 14.65
N LYS A 318 -27.66 9.29 15.17
CA LYS A 318 -28.73 8.34 15.49
C LYS A 318 -29.34 7.70 14.23
N ALA A 319 -29.60 8.51 13.19
CA ALA A 319 -30.03 8.02 11.88
C ALA A 319 -28.98 7.08 11.25
N TYR A 320 -27.69 7.34 11.45
CA TYR A 320 -26.61 6.46 11.02
C TYR A 320 -26.57 5.12 11.77
N ALA A 321 -26.80 5.12 13.08
CA ALA A 321 -26.86 3.89 13.87
C ALA A 321 -28.04 3.00 13.46
N GLU A 322 -29.20 3.60 13.17
CA GLU A 322 -30.38 2.88 12.68
C GLU A 322 -30.19 2.34 11.26
N LYS A 323 -29.57 3.12 10.37
CA LYS A 323 -29.31 2.69 8.99
C LYS A 323 -28.25 1.58 8.91
N ALA A 324 -27.22 1.62 9.76
CA ALA A 324 -26.23 0.55 9.88
C ALA A 324 -26.82 -0.74 10.44
N ARG A 325 -27.78 -0.65 11.38
CA ARG A 325 -28.56 -1.81 11.84
C ARG A 325 -29.43 -2.39 10.72
N GLY A 326 -30.01 -1.55 9.86
CA GLY A 326 -30.78 -1.98 8.69
C GLY A 326 -29.95 -2.77 7.65
N TYR A 327 -28.69 -2.38 7.42
CA TYR A 327 -27.78 -3.12 6.52
C TYR A 327 -27.39 -4.50 7.08
N ASN A 328 -27.16 -4.60 8.40
CA ASN A 328 -26.91 -5.92 9.03
C ASN A 328 -28.15 -6.82 8.98
N MET A 329 -29.36 -6.26 9.11
CA MET A 329 -30.62 -7.02 8.96
C MET A 329 -30.86 -7.51 7.52
N HIS A 330 -30.44 -6.77 6.50
CA HIS A 330 -30.56 -7.23 5.10
C HIS A 330 -29.58 -8.39 4.80
N ILE A 331 -28.40 -8.40 5.41
CA ILE A 331 -27.47 -9.53 5.32
C ILE A 331 -28.03 -10.78 6.02
N GLU A 332 -28.76 -10.61 7.14
CA GLU A 332 -29.45 -11.72 7.82
C GLU A 332 -30.72 -12.21 7.10
N LYS A 333 -31.41 -11.35 6.33
CA LYS A 333 -32.66 -11.71 5.64
C LYS A 333 -32.49 -12.24 4.22
N ASP A 334 -31.51 -11.71 3.47
CA ASP A 334 -31.29 -12.07 2.05
C ASP A 334 -30.03 -12.92 1.84
N GLY A 335 -29.23 -13.13 2.90
CA GLY A 335 -28.15 -14.12 2.89
C GLY A 335 -28.74 -15.51 3.07
N VAL A 336 -28.61 -16.37 2.06
CA VAL A 336 -28.81 -17.82 2.24
C VAL A 336 -27.72 -18.30 3.20
N PHE A 337 -28.02 -18.24 4.50
CA PHE A 337 -27.21 -18.83 5.55
C PHE A 337 -27.36 -20.34 5.41
N VAL A 338 -26.48 -20.98 4.64
CA VAL A 338 -26.35 -22.44 4.66
C VAL A 338 -25.72 -22.79 6.00
N PRO A 339 -26.49 -23.34 6.95
CA PRO A 339 -25.94 -23.62 8.27
C PRO A 339 -24.83 -24.67 8.13
N HIS A 340 -23.78 -24.58 8.94
CA HIS A 340 -22.61 -25.46 8.84
C HIS A 340 -22.98 -26.96 8.91
N TRP A 341 -24.10 -27.31 9.55
CA TRP A 341 -24.62 -28.67 9.61
C TRP A 341 -25.19 -29.19 8.28
N VAL A 342 -25.66 -28.32 7.38
CA VAL A 342 -26.08 -28.71 6.02
C VAL A 342 -24.87 -29.04 5.14
N LEU A 343 -23.78 -28.28 5.26
CA LEU A 343 -22.50 -28.60 4.61
C LEU A 343 -21.90 -29.91 5.15
N LEU A 344 -21.96 -30.12 6.47
CA LEU A 344 -21.54 -31.37 7.10
C LEU A 344 -22.43 -32.56 6.70
N GLY A 345 -23.74 -32.35 6.58
CA GLY A 345 -24.68 -33.36 6.08
C GLY A 345 -24.42 -33.75 4.63
N ALA A 346 -24.17 -32.77 3.75
CA ALA A 346 -23.83 -33.03 2.36
C ALA A 346 -22.49 -33.77 2.24
N ALA A 347 -21.47 -33.40 3.01
CA ALA A 347 -20.19 -34.11 3.06
C ALA A 347 -20.35 -35.54 3.59
N ALA A 348 -21.16 -35.75 4.62
CA ALA A 348 -21.44 -37.07 5.17
C ALA A 348 -22.20 -37.98 4.17
N VAL A 349 -23.10 -37.42 3.36
CA VAL A 349 -23.80 -38.16 2.29
C VAL A 349 -22.83 -38.55 1.17
N VAL A 350 -21.90 -37.67 0.77
CA VAL A 350 -20.88 -37.98 -0.26
C VAL A 350 -19.91 -39.05 0.24
N VAL A 351 -19.44 -38.94 1.49
CA VAL A 351 -18.57 -39.94 2.11
C VAL A 351 -19.32 -41.26 2.32
N GLY A 352 -20.57 -41.21 2.77
CA GLY A 352 -21.43 -42.37 2.93
C GLY A 352 -21.71 -43.07 1.61
N TRP A 353 -21.95 -42.32 0.52
CA TRP A 353 -22.12 -42.87 -0.83
C TRP A 353 -20.82 -43.48 -1.37
N GLY A 354 -19.67 -42.84 -1.14
CA GLY A 354 -18.36 -43.38 -1.48
C GLY A 354 -18.05 -44.70 -0.77
N LEU A 355 -18.36 -44.79 0.53
CA LEU A 355 -18.16 -45.99 1.34
C LEU A 355 -19.17 -47.10 1.01
N PHE A 356 -20.43 -46.75 0.73
CA PHE A 356 -21.44 -47.71 0.32
C PHE A 356 -21.09 -48.33 -1.04
N ARG A 357 -20.55 -47.52 -1.96
CA ARG A 357 -20.11 -47.98 -3.28
C ARG A 357 -18.76 -48.72 -3.24
N SER A 358 -17.95 -48.53 -2.20
CA SER A 358 -16.69 -49.26 -2.00
C SER A 358 -16.83 -50.58 -1.23
N SER A 359 -18.06 -51.04 -0.95
CA SER A 359 -18.31 -52.37 -0.36
C SER A 359 -18.17 -53.51 -1.38
N GLY A 360 -17.04 -53.55 -2.09
CA GLY A 360 -16.54 -54.75 -2.74
C GLY A 360 -15.69 -55.52 -1.73
N GLY A 361 -16.26 -56.55 -1.11
CA GLY A 361 -15.63 -57.33 -0.04
C GLY A 361 -14.30 -57.99 -0.44
N PRO A 362 -13.50 -58.45 0.55
CA PRO A 362 -12.18 -59.01 0.32
C PRO A 362 -12.25 -60.31 -0.48
N ARG A 363 -11.60 -60.35 -1.65
CA ARG A 363 -11.30 -61.61 -2.35
C ARG A 363 -10.30 -62.41 -1.49
N ARG A 364 -10.76 -63.54 -0.97
CA ARG A 364 -9.88 -64.57 -0.38
C ARG A 364 -9.14 -65.29 -1.52
N LEU A 365 -7.83 -65.41 -1.32
CA LEU A 365 -6.82 -66.29 -1.93
C LEU A 365 -6.77 -66.36 -3.47
#